data_AF-K7FFA7-F1
#
_entry.id   AF-K7FFA7-F1
#
_cell.length_a   1.000
_cell.length_b   1.000
_cell.length_c   1.000
_cell.angle_alpha   90.00
_cell.angle_beta   90.00
_cell.angle_gamma   90.00
#
_symmetry.space_group_name_H-M   'P 1'
#
loop_
_entity.id
_entity.type
_entity.pdbx_description
1 polymer ?
#
loop_
_entity_poly.entity_id
_entity_poly.type
_entity_poly.pdbx_seq_one_letter_code
_entity_poly.pdbx_strand_id
1 'polypeptide(L)'
;MFVLSEVSCVFYRLRLTKQPWLMQQFSHAQRHLPPSYEPDIYQPFLATYGTHYLSQAVLGGRVRQLTAIPTCRAALDGLTDAEIREKENRENLGSKFFKDLGLNQFPSGSHDNEPSSQGRLSSPVPYMEKRIEVTGGDSHTQELFSTTQNTTTFTAWLESLHASPSLVSFSLEPIHTLVKQGDPRREALKQAVKEYVAEREQRRNCTGSCPEGGYVDSLDPCKCHCSSNPVTDSMCCSLRRGLVRLSVHVQWAKGLYGDVSSGTDGYVKVFFQGQELRTFYIEGNDNPKWFHKLNFGLVTLSVQPKLRVEVWDSDPHYDDLLGACDIELESGKDVTLICNLNHGFLRFSYLLECGPNLGGDSCQEYVPVRG
;
A
#
# COMPACT_ATOMS: atom_id res chain seq x y z
N MET A 1 3.49 4.17 -2.83
CA MET A 1 4.53 4.86 -3.63
C MET A 1 5.42 5.64 -2.70
N PHE A 2 6.69 5.82 -3.07
CA PHE A 2 7.67 6.55 -2.26
C PHE A 2 8.37 7.61 -3.10
N VAL A 3 8.45 8.82 -2.56
CA VAL A 3 9.17 9.94 -3.16
C VAL A 3 10.37 10.27 -2.30
N LEU A 4 11.54 10.28 -2.92
CA LEU A 4 12.79 10.65 -2.27
C LEU A 4 13.20 12.05 -2.74
N SER A 5 13.32 12.98 -1.81
CA SER A 5 13.90 14.31 -2.04
C SER A 5 15.12 14.47 -1.16
N GLU A 6 16.21 15.00 -1.72
CA GLU A 6 17.49 15.05 -1.03
C GLU A 6 18.27 16.31 -1.40
N VAL A 7 18.94 16.89 -0.40
CA VAL A 7 20.00 17.88 -0.56
C VAL A 7 21.24 17.34 0.14
N SER A 8 22.39 17.41 -0.53
CA SER A 8 23.68 17.09 0.08
C SER A 8 24.70 18.19 -0.17
N CYS A 9 25.57 18.39 0.82
CA CYS A 9 26.67 19.34 0.79
C CYS A 9 27.95 18.59 1.14
N VAL A 10 28.99 18.75 0.32
CA VAL A 10 30.24 17.98 0.42
C VAL A 10 31.39 18.93 0.65
N PHE A 11 32.18 18.68 1.69
CA PHE A 11 33.33 19.51 2.06
C PHE A 11 34.66 18.77 1.95
N TYR A 12 34.68 17.48 2.30
CA TYR A 12 35.92 16.71 2.34
C TYR A 12 35.81 15.43 1.54
N ARG A 13 36.92 15.02 0.94
CA ARG A 13 37.07 13.74 0.26
C ARG A 13 38.35 13.09 0.78
N LEU A 14 38.20 11.91 1.38
CA LEU A 14 39.29 11.13 1.96
C LEU A 14 39.43 9.82 1.20
N ARG A 15 40.68 9.38 1.03
CA ARG A 15 41.00 8.10 0.38
C ARG A 15 42.13 7.41 1.13
N LEU A 16 41.98 6.12 1.38
CA LEU A 16 43.03 5.30 1.94
C LEU A 16 44.14 5.04 0.92
N THR A 17 45.37 4.92 1.43
CA THR A 17 46.52 4.46 0.64
C THR A 17 46.35 3.00 0.23
N LYS A 18 47.03 2.57 -0.84
CA LYS A 18 46.93 1.19 -1.38
C LYS A 18 47.28 0.10 -0.37
N GLN A 19 48.11 0.40 0.62
CA GLN A 19 48.47 -0.49 1.73
C GLN A 19 48.28 0.27 3.04
N PRO A 20 47.08 0.26 3.63
CA PRO A 20 46.84 0.95 4.89
C PRO A 20 47.53 0.21 6.05
N TRP A 21 47.94 0.97 7.06
CA TRP A 21 48.42 0.39 8.32
C TRP A 21 47.25 -0.25 9.05
N LEU A 22 47.41 -1.52 9.42
CA LEU A 22 46.40 -2.26 10.15
C LEU A 22 46.51 -1.97 11.64
N MET A 23 45.37 -1.73 12.30
CA MET A 23 45.35 -1.62 13.76
C MET A 23 45.85 -2.92 14.40
N GLN A 24 46.52 -2.81 15.54
CA GLN A 24 47.13 -3.95 16.24
C GLN A 24 46.09 -5.03 16.60
N GLN A 25 44.91 -4.61 17.06
CA GLN A 25 43.80 -5.50 17.40
C GLN A 25 43.31 -6.32 16.20
N PHE A 26 43.13 -5.67 15.04
CA PHE A 26 42.74 -6.34 13.80
C PHE A 26 43.83 -7.32 13.35
N SER A 27 45.09 -6.89 13.37
CA SER A 27 46.24 -7.73 13.01
C SER A 27 46.41 -8.93 13.94
N HIS A 28 46.03 -8.79 15.21
CA HIS A 28 46.00 -9.89 16.17
C HIS A 28 44.86 -10.87 15.84
N ALA A 29 43.63 -10.38 15.67
CA ALA A 29 42.47 -11.20 15.34
C ALA A 29 42.67 -11.97 14.02
N GLN A 30 43.17 -11.30 12.97
CA GLN A 30 43.48 -11.92 11.69
C GLN A 30 44.52 -13.06 11.82
N ARG A 31 45.50 -12.91 12.71
CA ARG A 31 46.52 -13.95 12.95
C ARG A 31 45.96 -15.21 13.62
N HIS A 32 44.88 -15.07 14.38
CA HIS A 32 44.22 -16.18 15.09
C HIS A 32 43.15 -16.89 14.24
N LEU A 33 42.80 -16.37 13.07
CA LEU A 33 41.94 -17.09 12.14
C LEU A 33 42.65 -18.35 11.62
N PRO A 34 41.95 -19.50 11.53
CA PRO A 34 42.52 -20.70 10.95
C PRO A 34 42.76 -20.53 9.43
N PRO A 35 43.78 -21.18 8.85
CA PRO A 35 44.06 -21.13 7.42
C PRO A 35 42.91 -21.59 6.51
N SER A 36 42.12 -22.56 6.98
CA SER A 36 40.90 -23.05 6.35
C SER A 36 39.68 -22.28 6.85
N TYR A 37 38.66 -22.19 6.01
CA TYR A 37 37.40 -21.57 6.40
C TYR A 37 36.64 -22.44 7.41
N GLU A 38 36.34 -21.87 8.57
CA GLU A 38 35.55 -22.47 9.65
C GLU A 38 34.46 -21.46 10.09
N PRO A 39 33.17 -21.73 9.80
CA PRO A 39 32.09 -20.76 10.01
C PRO A 39 32.05 -20.18 11.43
N ASP A 40 32.16 -21.02 12.46
CA ASP A 40 32.06 -20.62 13.88
C ASP A 40 33.14 -19.62 14.32
N ILE A 41 34.28 -19.57 13.61
CA ILE A 41 35.39 -18.66 13.91
C ILE A 41 35.34 -17.42 13.02
N TYR A 42 34.98 -17.58 11.75
CA TYR A 42 34.95 -16.48 10.79
C TYR A 42 33.71 -15.59 10.94
N GLN A 43 32.55 -16.13 11.34
CA GLN A 43 31.34 -15.33 11.53
C GLN A 43 31.49 -14.26 12.63
N PRO A 44 32.01 -14.56 13.83
CA PRO A 44 32.27 -13.53 14.85
C PRO A 44 33.29 -12.47 14.41
N PHE A 45 34.30 -12.89 13.63
CA PHE A 45 35.27 -11.95 13.05
C PHE A 45 34.59 -10.95 12.11
N LEU A 46 33.74 -11.44 11.19
CA LEU A 46 32.97 -10.59 10.27
C LEU A 46 31.91 -9.74 11.00
N ALA A 47 31.29 -10.27 12.06
CA ALA A 47 30.36 -9.50 12.88
C ALA A 47 31.06 -8.33 13.61
N THR A 48 32.34 -8.49 13.96
CA THR A 48 33.13 -7.48 14.68
C THR A 48 33.72 -6.43 13.72
N TYR A 49 34.33 -6.86 12.61
CA TYR A 49 35.07 -5.99 11.71
C TYR A 49 34.34 -5.63 10.41
N GLY A 50 33.17 -6.23 10.18
CA GLY A 50 32.40 -6.08 8.95
C GLY A 50 32.90 -6.98 7.82
N THR A 51 32.17 -6.95 6.70
CA THR A 51 32.51 -7.65 5.46
C THR A 51 33.44 -6.82 4.57
N HIS A 52 33.44 -5.51 4.77
CA HIS A 52 34.17 -4.51 3.99
C HIS A 52 34.70 -3.41 4.92
N TYR A 53 35.68 -2.65 4.42
CA TYR A 53 36.13 -1.40 5.03
C TYR A 53 35.98 -0.23 4.06
N LEU A 54 35.89 0.99 4.59
CA LEU A 54 35.80 2.21 3.77
C LEU A 54 37.16 2.49 3.11
N SER A 55 37.22 2.48 1.79
CA SER A 55 38.42 2.84 1.02
C SER A 55 38.42 4.30 0.59
N GLN A 56 37.21 4.88 0.42
CA GLN A 56 36.99 6.29 0.13
C GLN A 56 35.79 6.78 0.94
N ALA A 57 35.88 8.00 1.45
CA ALA A 57 34.82 8.65 2.19
C ALA A 57 34.62 10.08 1.67
N VAL A 58 33.37 10.42 1.39
CA VAL A 58 32.93 11.77 1.04
C VAL A 58 32.19 12.31 2.25
N LEU A 59 32.74 13.35 2.87
CA LEU A 59 32.23 13.90 4.12
C LEU A 59 31.60 15.29 3.92
N GLY A 60 30.52 15.52 4.64
CA GLY A 60 29.75 16.76 4.63
C GLY A 60 28.43 16.57 5.35
N GLY A 61 27.32 16.89 4.71
CA GLY A 61 25.98 16.68 5.28
C GLY A 61 24.94 16.34 4.23
N ARG A 62 23.86 15.69 4.67
CA ARG A 62 22.72 15.36 3.82
C ARG A 62 21.42 15.53 4.58
N VAL A 63 20.44 16.17 3.95
CA VAL A 63 19.03 16.19 4.38
C VAL A 63 18.24 15.40 3.36
N ARG A 64 17.56 14.35 3.82
CA ARG A 64 16.82 13.41 2.99
C ARG A 64 15.38 13.30 3.50
N GLN A 65 14.41 13.59 2.64
CA GLN A 65 12.98 13.42 2.93
C GLN A 65 12.42 12.25 2.11
N LEU A 66 11.93 11.22 2.79
CA LEU A 66 11.14 10.13 2.21
C LEU A 66 9.66 10.40 2.45
N THR A 67 8.89 10.56 1.38
CA THR A 67 7.42 10.72 1.44
C THR A 67 6.74 9.43 1.01
N ALA A 68 5.92 8.85 1.87
CA ALA A 68 5.10 7.69 1.58
C ALA A 68 3.69 8.13 1.15
N ILE A 69 3.28 7.70 -0.05
CA ILE A 69 1.99 8.00 -0.64
C ILE A 69 1.18 6.70 -0.75
N PRO A 70 0.06 6.58 -0.01
CA PRO A 70 -0.90 5.50 -0.19
C PRO A 70 -1.58 5.62 -1.56
N THR A 71 -1.16 4.78 -2.52
CA THR A 71 -1.54 4.89 -3.94
C THR A 71 -3.04 4.72 -4.15
N CYS A 72 -3.67 3.76 -3.49
CA CYS A 72 -5.11 3.54 -3.64
C CYS A 72 -5.96 4.62 -3.01
N ARG A 73 -5.49 5.26 -1.94
CA ARG A 73 -6.17 6.45 -1.40
C ARG A 73 -6.08 7.62 -2.38
N ALA A 74 -4.91 7.81 -2.99
CA ALA A 74 -4.71 8.84 -4.00
C ALA A 74 -5.57 8.61 -5.25
N ALA A 75 -5.67 7.37 -5.73
CA ALA A 75 -6.54 6.99 -6.83
C ALA A 75 -8.02 7.25 -6.51
N LEU A 76 -8.50 6.88 -5.32
CA LEU A 76 -9.87 7.15 -4.86
C LEU A 76 -10.20 8.64 -4.74
N ASP A 77 -9.19 9.47 -4.52
CA ASP A 77 -9.32 10.94 -4.46
C ASP A 77 -9.11 11.60 -5.84
N GLY A 78 -8.98 10.79 -6.91
CA GLY A 78 -8.95 11.24 -8.30
C GLY A 78 -7.55 11.58 -8.84
N LEU A 79 -6.48 11.10 -8.21
CA LEU A 79 -5.11 11.27 -8.69
C LEU A 79 -4.67 10.04 -9.50
N THR A 80 -4.29 10.25 -10.76
CA THR A 80 -3.73 9.20 -11.63
C THR A 80 -2.26 8.94 -11.32
N ASP A 81 -1.75 7.75 -11.66
CA ASP A 81 -0.30 7.43 -11.56
C ASP A 81 0.54 8.45 -12.32
N ALA A 82 0.10 8.85 -13.52
CA ALA A 82 0.75 9.88 -14.32
C ALA A 82 0.79 11.21 -13.57
N GLU A 83 -0.30 11.66 -12.94
CA GLU A 83 -0.31 12.90 -12.17
C GLU A 83 0.51 12.81 -10.88
N ILE A 84 0.59 11.64 -10.25
CA ILE A 84 1.44 11.44 -9.07
C ILE A 84 2.92 11.51 -9.50
N ARG A 85 3.30 10.79 -10.55
CA ARG A 85 4.67 10.79 -11.12
C ARG A 85 5.05 12.11 -11.79
N GLU A 86 4.10 12.81 -12.40
CA GLU A 86 4.30 14.11 -12.99
C GLU A 86 4.43 15.18 -11.91
N LYS A 87 3.67 15.13 -10.81
CA LYS A 87 3.86 16.04 -9.65
C LYS A 87 5.12 15.72 -8.85
N GLU A 88 5.64 14.49 -8.94
CA GLU A 88 6.98 14.12 -8.47
C GLU A 88 8.08 14.78 -9.30
N ASN A 89 7.99 14.67 -10.64
CA ASN A 89 9.02 15.18 -11.56
C ASN A 89 8.92 16.69 -11.79
N ARG A 90 7.71 17.26 -11.68
CA ARG A 90 7.39 18.65 -11.96
C ARG A 90 6.96 19.32 -10.64
N GLU A 91 7.97 19.65 -9.85
CA GLU A 91 7.96 20.85 -9.00
C GLU A 91 6.88 21.00 -7.91
N ASN A 92 6.21 19.95 -7.42
CA ASN A 92 5.27 20.14 -6.30
C ASN A 92 5.75 19.52 -4.98
N LEU A 93 6.16 18.25 -4.97
CA LEU A 93 6.70 17.62 -3.75
C LEU A 93 8.17 17.99 -3.50
N GLY A 94 8.99 17.92 -4.55
CA GLY A 94 10.39 18.37 -4.51
C GLY A 94 10.48 19.87 -4.26
N SER A 95 9.75 20.71 -5.01
CA SER A 95 9.72 22.17 -4.80
C SER A 95 9.24 22.53 -3.40
N LYS A 96 8.20 21.85 -2.89
CA LYS A 96 7.78 22.06 -1.50
C LYS A 96 8.89 21.71 -0.52
N PHE A 97 9.60 20.59 -0.71
CA PHE A 97 10.76 20.26 0.12
C PHE A 97 11.83 21.37 0.08
N PHE A 98 12.19 21.87 -1.10
CA PHE A 98 13.14 22.99 -1.21
C PHE A 98 12.60 24.29 -0.59
N LYS A 99 11.31 24.59 -0.73
CA LYS A 99 10.64 25.73 -0.09
C LYS A 99 10.60 25.61 1.43
N ASP A 100 10.30 24.43 1.95
CA ASP A 100 10.32 24.10 3.38
C ASP A 100 11.77 24.32 3.91
N LEU A 101 12.80 23.97 3.14
CA LEU A 101 14.19 24.30 3.44
C LEU A 101 14.57 25.78 3.24
N GLY A 102 13.67 26.60 2.71
CA GLY A 102 13.93 28.02 2.45
C GLY A 102 14.83 28.28 1.23
N LEU A 103 14.96 27.32 0.32
CA LEU A 103 15.77 27.36 -0.90
C LEU A 103 14.97 27.92 -2.09
N ASN A 104 14.42 29.13 -1.93
CA ASN A 104 13.49 29.74 -2.89
C ASN A 104 14.15 30.32 -4.16
N GLN A 105 15.45 30.09 -4.41
CA GLN A 105 16.23 30.83 -5.43
C GLN A 105 17.13 29.93 -6.30
N PHE A 106 16.59 28.89 -6.92
CA PHE A 106 17.18 28.45 -8.20
C PHE A 106 16.41 29.14 -9.32
N PRO A 107 17.03 30.05 -10.09
CA PRO A 107 16.37 30.65 -11.24
C PRO A 107 16.26 29.59 -12.34
N SER A 108 15.20 28.78 -12.31
CA SER A 108 14.72 28.17 -13.55
C SER A 108 14.20 29.31 -14.41
N GLY A 109 14.98 29.65 -15.43
CA GLY A 109 14.59 30.60 -16.46
C GLY A 109 13.44 30.02 -17.29
N SER A 110 12.22 30.13 -16.79
CA SER A 110 11.02 30.15 -17.62
C SER A 110 10.00 31.09 -16.97
N HIS A 111 9.70 32.16 -17.69
CA HIS A 111 8.46 32.90 -17.52
C HIS A 111 7.32 31.95 -17.91
N ASP A 112 6.83 31.17 -16.96
CA ASP A 112 5.59 30.43 -17.15
C ASP A 112 4.45 31.24 -16.55
N ASN A 113 3.66 31.82 -17.45
CA ASN A 113 2.37 32.44 -17.15
C ASN A 113 1.55 31.49 -16.29
N GLU A 114 1.02 31.99 -15.16
CA GLU A 114 0.01 31.29 -14.37
C GLU A 114 -1.11 30.78 -15.28
N PRO A 115 -1.31 29.46 -15.41
CA PRO A 115 -2.57 28.96 -15.92
C PRO A 115 -3.58 29.14 -14.78
N SER A 116 -4.56 30.00 -15.02
CA SER A 116 -5.80 30.06 -14.27
C SER A 116 -6.52 28.71 -14.39
N SER A 117 -6.14 27.76 -13.55
CA SER A 117 -6.96 26.60 -13.24
C SER A 117 -6.95 26.42 -11.73
N GLN A 118 -8.13 26.50 -11.14
CA GLN A 118 -8.38 26.13 -9.75
C GLN A 118 -8.15 24.60 -9.61
N GLY A 119 -6.89 24.19 -9.60
CA GLY A 119 -6.46 22.80 -9.50
C GLY A 119 -6.12 22.41 -8.06
N ARG A 120 -7.09 22.51 -7.15
CA ARG A 120 -7.31 21.82 -5.84
C ARG A 120 -6.16 21.39 -4.90
N LEU A 121 -4.87 21.56 -5.17
CA LEU A 121 -3.81 20.94 -4.36
C LEU A 121 -2.65 21.89 -4.01
N SER A 122 -2.98 23.08 -3.52
CA SER A 122 -2.00 23.99 -2.87
C SER A 122 -1.63 23.54 -1.45
N SER A 123 -2.30 22.53 -0.90
CA SER A 123 -2.11 22.02 0.45
C SER A 123 -1.55 20.59 0.44
N PRO A 124 -0.67 20.22 1.39
CA PRO A 124 -0.21 18.84 1.51
C PRO A 124 -1.42 17.94 1.66
N VAL A 125 -1.45 16.87 0.87
CA VAL A 125 -2.53 15.89 0.97
C VAL A 125 -2.44 15.27 2.36
N PRO A 126 -3.50 15.34 3.19
CA PRO A 126 -3.41 15.17 4.65
C PRO A 126 -2.97 13.78 5.11
N TYR A 127 -2.92 12.81 4.20
CA TYR A 127 -2.58 11.43 4.49
C TYR A 127 -1.16 11.01 4.06
N MET A 128 -0.36 11.92 3.50
CA MET A 128 1.03 11.60 3.14
C MET A 128 1.90 11.57 4.41
N GLU A 129 2.63 10.47 4.60
CA GLU A 129 3.62 10.36 5.69
C GLU A 129 4.98 10.83 5.19
N LYS A 130 5.65 11.69 5.96
CA LYS A 130 7.00 12.18 5.65
C LYS A 130 7.97 11.71 6.73
N ARG A 131 9.14 11.22 6.31
CA ARG A 131 10.27 10.92 7.19
C ARG A 131 11.48 11.69 6.73
N ILE A 132 12.15 12.35 7.65
CA ILE A 132 13.32 13.18 7.35
C ILE A 132 14.51 12.59 8.10
N GLU A 133 15.58 12.36 7.36
CA GLU A 133 16.86 11.92 7.86
C GLU A 133 17.86 13.04 7.60
N VAL A 134 18.53 13.50 8.66
CA VAL A 134 19.60 14.48 8.57
C VAL A 134 20.89 13.86 9.03
N THR A 135 21.93 13.95 8.22
CA THR A 135 23.28 13.52 8.58
C THR A 135 24.26 14.68 8.48
N GLY A 136 25.20 14.73 9.43
CA GLY A 136 26.17 15.81 9.53
C GLY A 136 25.57 17.06 10.16
N GLY A 137 26.44 17.93 10.63
CA GLY A 137 26.10 19.18 11.30
C GLY A 137 25.88 19.00 12.79
N ASP A 138 25.68 20.11 13.49
CA ASP A 138 25.48 20.13 14.93
C ASP A 138 24.18 19.42 15.33
N SER A 139 24.19 18.68 16.45
CA SER A 139 23.07 17.85 16.89
C SER A 139 21.80 18.67 17.15
N HIS A 140 21.93 19.93 17.61
CA HIS A 140 20.79 20.81 17.80
C HIS A 140 20.09 21.14 16.47
N THR A 141 20.87 21.34 15.40
CA THR A 141 20.31 21.64 14.08
C THR A 141 19.58 20.45 13.47
N GLN A 142 20.01 19.21 13.75
CA GLN A 142 19.35 17.99 13.29
C GLN A 142 17.95 17.81 13.89
N GLU A 143 17.77 18.13 15.17
CA GLU A 143 16.47 18.06 15.85
C GLU A 143 15.47 19.07 15.27
N LEU A 144 15.96 20.26 14.87
CA LEU A 144 15.12 21.33 14.32
C LEU A 144 14.54 21.02 12.94
N PHE A 145 15.18 20.16 12.13
CA PHE A 145 14.60 19.73 10.84
C PHE A 145 13.29 18.95 10.99
N SER A 146 13.00 18.41 12.17
CA SER A 146 11.74 17.70 12.44
C SER A 146 10.57 18.64 12.75
N THR A 147 10.85 19.90 13.13
CA THR A 147 9.83 20.83 13.66
C THR A 147 9.81 22.20 12.97
N THR A 148 10.95 22.71 12.51
CA THR A 148 11.11 24.05 11.94
C THR A 148 12.11 24.05 10.78
N GLN A 149 11.64 23.64 9.61
CA GLN A 149 12.38 23.81 8.36
C GLN A 149 12.16 25.24 7.88
N ASN A 150 13.23 26.03 7.90
CA ASN A 150 13.27 27.37 7.33
C ASN A 150 14.71 27.68 6.89
N THR A 151 14.87 28.80 6.19
CA THR A 151 16.19 29.23 5.68
C THR A 151 17.23 29.36 6.80
N THR A 152 16.85 29.82 7.99
CA THR A 152 17.78 30.02 9.12
C THR A 152 18.31 28.70 9.64
N THR A 153 17.43 27.72 9.88
CA THR A 153 17.82 26.36 10.32
C THR A 153 18.72 25.70 9.28
N PHE A 154 18.37 25.81 7.99
CA PHE A 154 19.17 25.25 6.91
C PHE A 154 20.56 25.89 6.83
N THR A 155 20.65 27.21 6.93
CA THR A 155 21.93 27.94 6.87
C THR A 155 22.80 27.59 8.08
N ALA A 156 22.24 27.56 9.29
CA ALA A 156 22.98 27.17 10.49
C ALA A 156 23.50 25.73 10.41
N TRP A 157 22.69 24.81 9.90
CA TRP A 157 23.11 23.43 9.62
C TRP A 157 24.27 23.40 8.62
N LEU A 158 24.13 24.10 7.48
CA LEU A 158 25.14 24.15 6.42
C LEU A 158 26.50 24.64 6.95
N GLU A 159 26.53 25.72 7.73
CA GLU A 159 27.75 26.26 8.31
C GLU A 159 28.41 25.29 9.31
N SER A 160 27.60 24.56 10.10
CA SER A 160 28.11 23.59 11.08
C SER A 160 28.82 22.37 10.44
N LEU A 161 28.55 22.09 9.16
CA LEU A 161 29.14 20.94 8.44
C LEU A 161 30.66 21.03 8.32
N HIS A 162 31.25 22.23 8.39
CA HIS A 162 32.69 22.39 8.39
C HIS A 162 33.33 21.76 9.64
N ALA A 163 32.74 21.95 10.82
CA ALA A 163 33.27 21.44 12.08
C ALA A 163 32.78 20.02 12.39
N SER A 164 31.59 19.64 11.91
CA SER A 164 30.96 18.35 12.22
C SER A 164 30.42 17.66 10.96
N PRO A 165 31.28 17.29 10.00
CA PRO A 165 30.84 16.57 8.82
C PRO A 165 30.53 15.10 9.15
N SER A 166 29.59 14.51 8.41
CA SER A 166 29.25 13.08 8.43
C SER A 166 29.42 12.45 7.05
N LEU A 167 29.27 11.13 6.97
CA LEU A 167 29.43 10.36 5.74
C LEU A 167 28.24 10.59 4.80
N VAL A 168 28.50 11.20 3.65
CA VAL A 168 27.50 11.44 2.59
C VAL A 168 27.48 10.27 1.61
N SER A 169 28.67 9.89 1.13
CA SER A 169 28.87 8.72 0.26
C SER A 169 30.25 8.10 0.48
N PHE A 170 30.42 6.85 0.04
CA PHE A 170 31.63 6.08 0.31
C PHE A 170 31.87 4.99 -0.74
N SER A 171 33.09 4.48 -0.76
CA SER A 171 33.45 3.26 -1.49
C SER A 171 33.95 2.21 -0.50
N LEU A 172 33.54 0.96 -0.72
CA LEU A 172 33.89 -0.18 0.12
C LEU A 172 34.89 -1.08 -0.60
N GLU A 173 35.85 -1.62 0.16
CA GLU A 173 36.75 -2.68 -0.29
C GLU A 173 36.56 -3.92 0.58
N PRO A 174 36.57 -5.15 0.01
CA PRO A 174 36.35 -6.37 0.79
C PRO A 174 37.45 -6.58 1.83
N ILE A 175 37.06 -7.04 3.03
CA ILE A 175 38.00 -7.15 4.17
C ILE A 175 39.15 -8.14 3.92
N HIS A 176 38.93 -9.17 3.07
CA HIS A 176 39.97 -10.12 2.71
C HIS A 176 41.15 -9.50 1.94
N THR A 177 40.96 -8.31 1.35
CA THR A 177 42.05 -7.61 0.63
C THR A 177 43.15 -7.10 1.56
N LEU A 178 42.86 -6.93 2.86
CA LEU A 178 43.81 -6.56 3.91
C LEU A 178 44.76 -7.71 4.28
N VAL A 179 44.44 -8.94 3.87
CA VAL A 179 45.31 -10.12 4.05
C VAL A 179 46.33 -10.18 2.90
N LYS A 180 47.59 -10.44 3.21
CA LYS A 180 48.67 -10.54 2.21
C LYS A 180 48.38 -11.60 1.16
N GLN A 181 48.80 -11.37 -0.08
CA GLN A 181 48.74 -12.40 -1.13
C GLN A 181 49.59 -13.61 -0.72
N GLY A 182 49.09 -14.82 -1.01
CA GLY A 182 49.74 -16.08 -0.65
C GLY A 182 49.36 -16.64 0.73
N ASP A 183 48.72 -15.85 1.60
CA ASP A 183 48.18 -16.34 2.87
C ASP A 183 46.83 -17.07 2.62
N PRO A 184 46.68 -18.35 2.99
CA PRO A 184 45.45 -19.12 2.75
C PRO A 184 44.21 -18.50 3.41
N ARG A 185 44.39 -17.76 4.52
CA ARG A 185 43.30 -17.04 5.21
C ARG A 185 42.62 -16.02 4.32
N ARG A 186 43.29 -15.52 3.29
CA ARG A 186 42.70 -14.57 2.33
C ARG A 186 41.54 -15.20 1.57
N GLU A 187 41.73 -16.41 1.05
CA GLU A 187 40.67 -17.13 0.32
C GLU A 187 39.59 -17.64 1.28
N ALA A 188 39.98 -18.10 2.48
CA ALA A 188 39.02 -18.48 3.52
C ALA A 188 38.12 -17.31 3.94
N LEU A 189 38.69 -16.11 4.14
CA LEU A 189 37.93 -14.91 4.50
C LEU A 189 37.05 -14.42 3.34
N LYS A 190 37.50 -14.58 2.10
CA LYS A 190 36.69 -14.29 0.91
C LYS A 190 35.47 -15.20 0.82
N GLN A 191 35.64 -16.50 1.08
CA GLN A 191 34.52 -17.46 1.15
C GLN A 191 33.59 -17.11 2.31
N ALA A 192 34.13 -16.83 3.50
CA ALA A 192 33.35 -16.43 4.66
C ALA A 192 32.47 -15.20 4.39
N VAL A 193 33.00 -14.17 3.74
CA VAL A 193 32.22 -12.97 3.37
C VAL A 193 31.08 -13.33 2.42
N LYS A 194 31.33 -14.19 1.43
CA LYS A 194 30.31 -14.63 0.47
C LYS A 194 29.14 -15.32 1.19
N GLU A 195 29.43 -16.24 2.10
CA GLU A 195 28.41 -16.94 2.88
C GLU A 195 27.70 -16.00 3.86
N TYR A 196 28.45 -15.18 4.60
CA TYR A 196 27.90 -14.25 5.59
C TYR A 196 26.92 -13.24 4.99
N VAL A 197 27.20 -12.74 3.77
CA VAL A 197 26.28 -11.86 3.05
C VAL A 197 25.07 -12.66 2.56
N ALA A 198 25.27 -13.83 1.95
CA ALA A 198 24.19 -14.65 1.39
C ALA A 198 23.19 -15.16 2.43
N GLU A 199 23.64 -15.49 3.65
CA GLU A 199 22.76 -15.89 4.76
C GLU A 199 21.87 -14.75 5.26
N ARG A 200 22.36 -13.51 5.15
CA ARG A 200 21.68 -12.29 5.60
C ARG A 200 20.90 -11.60 4.49
N GLU A 201 20.94 -12.11 3.27
CA GLU A 201 20.04 -11.68 2.22
C GLU A 201 18.61 -12.02 2.64
N GLN A 202 17.82 -10.97 2.90
CA GLN A 202 16.39 -11.10 3.12
C GLN A 202 15.75 -11.60 1.83
N ARG A 203 15.67 -12.92 1.64
CA ARG A 203 14.97 -13.50 0.50
C ARG A 203 13.50 -13.14 0.61
N ARG A 204 13.00 -12.48 -0.42
CA ARG A 204 11.59 -12.16 -0.51
C ARG A 204 10.83 -13.48 -0.63
N ASN A 205 9.99 -13.78 0.36
CA ASN A 205 9.12 -14.95 0.27
C ASN A 205 7.96 -14.59 -0.66
N CYS A 206 8.00 -15.11 -1.88
CA CYS A 206 7.02 -14.81 -2.93
C CYS A 206 5.94 -15.89 -3.05
N THR A 207 5.68 -16.62 -1.95
CA THR A 207 4.58 -17.59 -1.87
C THR A 207 3.21 -16.96 -1.59
N GLY A 208 3.16 -15.65 -1.35
CA GLY A 208 1.92 -14.92 -1.11
C GLY A 208 1.11 -14.69 -2.39
N SER A 209 -0.22 -14.68 -2.27
CA SER A 209 -1.11 -14.23 -3.33
C SER A 209 -0.96 -12.72 -3.56
N CYS A 210 -1.17 -12.28 -4.80
CA CYS A 210 -1.27 -10.86 -5.10
C CYS A 210 -2.48 -10.20 -4.41
N PRO A 211 -2.46 -8.87 -4.21
CA PRO A 211 -3.64 -8.14 -3.75
C PRO A 211 -4.86 -8.43 -4.64
N GLU A 212 -6.07 -8.27 -4.08
CA GLU A 212 -7.31 -8.49 -4.83
C GLU A 212 -7.33 -7.69 -6.15
N GLY A 213 -7.68 -8.36 -7.24
CA GLY A 213 -7.64 -7.80 -8.60
C GLY A 213 -6.28 -7.93 -9.30
N GLY A 214 -5.25 -8.39 -8.59
CA GLY A 214 -3.94 -8.72 -9.14
C GLY A 214 -3.73 -10.20 -9.40
N TYR A 215 -2.80 -10.53 -10.29
CA TYR A 215 -2.35 -11.89 -10.57
C TYR A 215 -0.83 -11.97 -10.64
N VAL A 216 -0.29 -13.15 -10.33
CA VAL A 216 1.15 -13.39 -10.32
C VAL A 216 1.67 -13.47 -11.76
N ASP A 217 2.84 -12.89 -12.01
CA ASP A 217 3.55 -13.02 -13.29
C ASP A 217 3.98 -14.48 -13.53
N SER A 218 3.82 -14.96 -14.76
CA SER A 218 4.10 -16.36 -15.11
C SER A 218 5.59 -16.72 -15.11
N LEU A 219 6.47 -15.73 -15.22
CA LEU A 219 7.94 -15.87 -15.25
C LEU A 219 8.59 -15.47 -13.92
N ASP A 220 7.95 -14.61 -13.13
CA ASP A 220 8.48 -14.10 -11.85
C ASP A 220 7.42 -14.13 -10.75
N PRO A 221 7.44 -15.11 -9.83
CA PRO A 221 6.42 -15.24 -8.79
C PRO A 221 6.42 -14.07 -7.80
N CYS A 222 7.43 -13.21 -7.82
CA CYS A 222 7.51 -12.02 -6.98
C CYS A 222 6.86 -10.78 -7.59
N LYS A 223 6.38 -10.86 -8.84
CA LYS A 223 5.71 -9.77 -9.53
C LYS A 223 4.21 -9.99 -9.57
N CYS A 224 3.48 -8.97 -9.17
CA CYS A 224 2.04 -8.88 -9.33
C CYS A 224 1.72 -7.92 -10.47
N HIS A 225 0.86 -8.37 -11.36
CA HIS A 225 0.25 -7.54 -12.39
C HIS A 225 -1.17 -7.19 -11.98
N CYS A 226 -1.52 -5.93 -12.20
CA CYS A 226 -2.86 -5.43 -12.05
C CYS A 226 -3.42 -5.21 -13.45
N SER A 227 -4.51 -5.90 -13.78
CA SER A 227 -5.29 -5.61 -14.97
C SER A 227 -6.50 -4.77 -14.57
N SER A 228 -6.67 -3.63 -15.24
CA SER A 228 -7.89 -2.84 -15.08
C SER A 228 -9.09 -3.75 -15.38
N ASN A 229 -9.98 -3.84 -14.41
CA ASN A 229 -11.17 -4.66 -14.50
C ASN A 229 -12.35 -3.83 -13.96
N PRO A 230 -13.59 -4.35 -14.00
CA PRO A 230 -14.75 -3.60 -13.52
C PRO A 230 -14.71 -3.20 -12.02
N VAL A 231 -13.77 -3.75 -11.25
CA VAL A 231 -13.56 -3.52 -9.82
C VAL A 231 -12.38 -2.58 -9.56
N THR A 232 -11.24 -2.82 -10.23
CA THR A 232 -9.98 -2.15 -9.94
C THR A 232 -9.38 -1.41 -11.13
N ASP A 233 -8.62 -0.35 -10.84
CA ASP A 233 -7.77 0.34 -11.80
C ASP A 233 -6.47 -0.43 -12.12
N SER A 234 -5.57 0.19 -12.87
CA SER A 234 -4.26 -0.35 -13.24
C SER A 234 -3.29 -0.52 -12.06
N MET A 235 -3.66 -0.06 -10.86
CA MET A 235 -2.88 -0.14 -9.62
C MET A 235 -3.50 -1.13 -8.62
N CYS A 236 -4.48 -1.94 -9.05
CA CYS A 236 -5.28 -2.83 -8.20
C CYS A 236 -6.11 -2.07 -7.14
N CYS A 237 -6.36 -0.78 -7.33
CA CYS A 237 -7.14 0.04 -6.41
C CYS A 237 -8.61 0.09 -6.85
N SER A 238 -9.56 0.14 -5.91
CA SER A 238 -10.97 0.32 -6.26
C SER A 238 -11.18 1.57 -7.12
N LEU A 239 -11.98 1.43 -8.18
CA LEU A 239 -12.24 2.53 -9.14
C LEU A 239 -12.94 3.75 -8.51
N ARG A 240 -13.74 3.53 -7.46
CA ARG A 240 -14.49 4.58 -6.76
C ARG A 240 -14.93 4.11 -5.38
N ARG A 241 -15.21 5.06 -4.49
CA ARG A 241 -15.76 4.79 -3.15
C ARG A 241 -17.17 4.19 -3.27
N GLY A 242 -17.53 3.33 -2.32
CA GLY A 242 -18.82 2.63 -2.28
C GLY A 242 -18.94 1.47 -3.26
N LEU A 243 -17.89 1.10 -3.99
CA LEU A 243 -17.93 -0.03 -4.92
C LEU A 243 -18.04 -1.35 -4.15
N VAL A 244 -19.03 -2.18 -4.49
CA VAL A 244 -19.29 -3.44 -3.81
C VAL A 244 -19.74 -4.54 -4.76
N ARG A 245 -19.57 -5.80 -4.33
CA ARG A 245 -20.24 -6.95 -4.93
C ARG A 245 -21.44 -7.33 -4.06
N LEU A 246 -22.65 -7.28 -4.65
CA LEU A 246 -23.91 -7.58 -3.97
C LEU A 246 -24.52 -8.89 -4.49
N SER A 247 -24.90 -9.75 -3.55
CA SER A 247 -25.78 -10.89 -3.84
C SER A 247 -26.82 -11.07 -2.73
N VAL A 248 -28.04 -11.44 -3.12
CA VAL A 248 -29.16 -11.66 -2.21
C VAL A 248 -29.55 -13.13 -2.29
N HIS A 249 -29.63 -13.81 -1.15
CA HIS A 249 -30.01 -15.21 -1.06
C HIS A 249 -31.42 -15.32 -0.49
N VAL A 250 -32.39 -15.58 -1.37
CA VAL A 250 -33.78 -15.79 -1.01
C VAL A 250 -33.93 -17.23 -0.50
N GLN A 251 -34.23 -17.40 0.78
CA GLN A 251 -34.22 -18.72 1.42
C GLN A 251 -35.61 -19.37 1.32
N TRP A 252 -36.54 -18.94 2.15
CA TRP A 252 -37.87 -19.55 2.27
C TRP A 252 -38.87 -18.56 2.88
N ALA A 253 -40.15 -18.81 2.63
CA ALA A 253 -41.25 -18.09 3.28
C ALA A 253 -42.15 -19.07 4.04
N LYS A 254 -42.96 -18.52 4.95
CA LYS A 254 -43.88 -19.33 5.77
C LYS A 254 -45.19 -18.58 5.97
N GLY A 255 -46.30 -19.27 5.72
CA GLY A 255 -47.65 -18.76 5.92
C GLY A 255 -48.05 -17.69 4.90
N LEU A 256 -47.60 -17.83 3.66
CA LEU A 256 -48.08 -17.00 2.55
C LEU A 256 -49.58 -17.26 2.31
N TYR A 257 -50.28 -16.24 1.83
CA TYR A 257 -51.69 -16.33 1.50
C TYR A 257 -52.01 -15.32 0.39
N GLY A 258 -52.03 -15.79 -0.85
CA GLY A 258 -52.55 -15.04 -2.00
C GLY A 258 -53.82 -15.67 -2.58
N ASP A 259 -53.82 -17.00 -2.70
CA ASP A 259 -54.97 -17.76 -3.17
C ASP A 259 -56.02 -18.09 -2.10
N VAL A 260 -57.30 -18.07 -2.49
CA VAL A 260 -58.43 -18.40 -1.61
C VAL A 260 -58.74 -19.90 -1.59
N SER A 261 -58.53 -20.60 -2.71
CA SER A 261 -58.93 -22.01 -2.91
C SER A 261 -57.77 -22.99 -3.12
N SER A 262 -56.55 -22.48 -3.32
CA SER A 262 -55.30 -23.20 -3.53
C SER A 262 -54.24 -22.68 -2.56
N GLY A 263 -53.10 -23.36 -2.50
CA GLY A 263 -51.91 -22.77 -1.88
C GLY A 263 -51.31 -21.73 -2.82
N THR A 264 -50.59 -20.76 -2.25
CA THR A 264 -49.97 -19.64 -2.96
C THR A 264 -48.91 -20.09 -3.98
N ASP A 265 -48.88 -19.50 -5.17
CA ASP A 265 -47.89 -19.69 -6.25
C ASP A 265 -46.71 -18.70 -6.11
N GLY A 266 -46.05 -18.71 -4.96
CA GLY A 266 -45.16 -17.64 -4.53
C GLY A 266 -43.84 -17.50 -5.31
N TYR A 267 -43.43 -16.26 -5.59
CA TYR A 267 -42.08 -15.88 -6.02
C TYR A 267 -41.64 -14.54 -5.43
N VAL A 268 -40.35 -14.22 -5.52
CA VAL A 268 -39.76 -13.02 -4.92
C VAL A 268 -39.08 -12.16 -5.98
N LYS A 269 -39.38 -10.86 -5.99
CA LYS A 269 -38.66 -9.82 -6.76
C LYS A 269 -37.78 -9.01 -5.82
N VAL A 270 -36.56 -8.71 -6.27
CA VAL A 270 -35.61 -7.88 -5.54
C VAL A 270 -35.14 -6.75 -6.42
N PHE A 271 -35.19 -5.53 -5.89
CA PHE A 271 -34.88 -4.29 -6.61
C PHE A 271 -33.73 -3.55 -5.95
N PHE A 272 -32.71 -3.20 -6.74
CA PHE A 272 -31.60 -2.38 -6.30
C PHE A 272 -31.07 -1.52 -7.45
N GLN A 273 -31.03 -0.19 -7.27
CA GLN A 273 -30.48 0.76 -8.24
C GLN A 273 -31.00 0.59 -9.68
N GLY A 274 -32.30 0.35 -9.82
CA GLY A 274 -32.95 0.16 -11.13
C GLY A 274 -32.76 -1.24 -11.74
N GLN A 275 -32.04 -2.15 -11.08
CA GLN A 275 -32.02 -3.57 -11.43
C GLN A 275 -33.16 -4.30 -10.73
N GLU A 276 -33.79 -5.22 -11.44
CA GLU A 276 -34.78 -6.17 -10.92
C GLU A 276 -34.28 -7.60 -11.17
N LEU A 277 -34.20 -8.40 -10.12
CA LEU A 277 -33.91 -9.83 -10.20
C LEU A 277 -35.02 -10.59 -9.47
N ARG A 278 -35.37 -11.79 -9.94
CA ARG A 278 -36.46 -12.58 -9.35
C ARG A 278 -36.12 -14.06 -9.24
N THR A 279 -36.76 -14.74 -8.30
CA THR A 279 -36.74 -16.20 -8.20
C THR A 279 -37.68 -16.83 -9.23
N PHE A 280 -37.58 -18.15 -9.39
CA PHE A 280 -38.68 -18.94 -9.95
C PHE A 280 -39.87 -18.95 -8.96
N TYR A 281 -41.09 -19.18 -9.47
CA TYR A 281 -42.27 -19.38 -8.64
C TYR A 281 -42.40 -20.84 -8.22
N ILE A 282 -43.04 -21.08 -7.07
CA ILE A 282 -43.33 -22.43 -6.55
C ILE A 282 -44.85 -22.56 -6.43
N GLU A 283 -45.42 -23.48 -7.20
CA GLU A 283 -46.85 -23.69 -7.31
C GLU A 283 -47.45 -24.34 -6.03
N GLY A 284 -48.62 -23.86 -5.60
CA GLY A 284 -49.50 -24.50 -4.63
C GLY A 284 -48.94 -24.63 -3.22
N ASN A 285 -48.13 -23.67 -2.75
CA ASN A 285 -47.37 -23.85 -1.50
C ASN A 285 -47.23 -22.57 -0.67
N ASP A 286 -47.95 -22.52 0.45
CA ASP A 286 -47.89 -21.40 1.42
C ASP A 286 -46.59 -21.33 2.24
N ASN A 287 -45.70 -22.33 2.11
CA ASN A 287 -44.43 -22.41 2.82
C ASN A 287 -43.26 -22.72 1.86
N PRO A 288 -43.07 -21.89 0.82
CA PRO A 288 -42.14 -22.18 -0.27
C PRO A 288 -40.67 -22.06 0.19
N LYS A 289 -39.79 -22.84 -0.44
CA LYS A 289 -38.35 -22.85 -0.19
C LYS A 289 -37.59 -22.72 -1.51
N TRP A 290 -37.08 -21.53 -1.81
CA TRP A 290 -36.37 -21.26 -3.06
C TRP A 290 -34.87 -21.55 -2.98
N PHE A 291 -34.22 -21.21 -1.87
CA PHE A 291 -32.75 -21.25 -1.72
C PHE A 291 -32.01 -20.71 -2.96
N HIS A 292 -32.49 -19.60 -3.49
CA HIS A 292 -32.05 -19.06 -4.76
C HIS A 292 -31.17 -17.83 -4.54
N LYS A 293 -30.03 -17.76 -5.24
CA LYS A 293 -29.08 -16.65 -5.15
C LYS A 293 -29.25 -15.69 -6.32
N LEU A 294 -29.69 -14.48 -6.04
CA LEU A 294 -29.81 -13.37 -6.98
C LEU A 294 -28.52 -12.54 -6.95
N ASN A 295 -27.77 -12.55 -8.05
CA ASN A 295 -26.48 -11.86 -8.15
C ASN A 295 -26.63 -10.51 -8.86
N PHE A 296 -26.61 -9.41 -8.11
CA PHE A 296 -26.59 -8.04 -8.66
C PHE A 296 -25.21 -7.64 -9.21
N GLY A 297 -24.17 -8.44 -8.93
CA GLY A 297 -22.83 -8.19 -9.41
C GLY A 297 -22.23 -6.95 -8.77
N LEU A 298 -21.56 -6.11 -9.58
CA LEU A 298 -20.89 -4.91 -9.11
C LEU A 298 -21.85 -3.72 -9.11
N VAL A 299 -22.01 -3.12 -7.93
CA VAL A 299 -22.88 -1.95 -7.71
C VAL A 299 -22.14 -0.91 -6.87
N THR A 300 -22.71 0.28 -6.71
CA THR A 300 -22.05 1.36 -5.96
C THR A 300 -22.99 1.88 -4.89
N LEU A 301 -22.69 1.62 -3.62
CA LEU A 301 -23.51 2.06 -2.50
C LEU A 301 -23.53 3.59 -2.40
N SER A 302 -24.74 4.15 -2.30
CA SER A 302 -24.97 5.50 -1.81
C SER A 302 -24.77 5.55 -0.29
N VAL A 303 -24.87 6.76 0.30
CA VAL A 303 -24.75 6.96 1.76
C VAL A 303 -25.81 6.15 2.54
N GLN A 304 -27.00 5.93 1.95
CA GLN A 304 -28.06 5.07 2.48
C GLN A 304 -28.62 4.19 1.35
N PRO A 305 -28.03 3.01 1.13
CA PRO A 305 -28.44 2.12 0.04
C PRO A 305 -29.69 1.33 0.43
N LYS A 306 -30.82 1.58 -0.24
CA LYS A 306 -32.08 0.85 0.00
C LYS A 306 -32.25 -0.31 -0.98
N LEU A 307 -32.44 -1.52 -0.44
CA LEU A 307 -32.82 -2.73 -1.15
C LEU A 307 -34.30 -2.98 -0.92
N ARG A 308 -35.09 -3.12 -1.99
CA ARG A 308 -36.50 -3.46 -1.89
C ARG A 308 -36.72 -4.93 -2.26
N VAL A 309 -37.46 -5.65 -1.43
CA VAL A 309 -37.81 -7.05 -1.62
C VAL A 309 -39.32 -7.16 -1.63
N GLU A 310 -39.89 -7.79 -2.65
CA GLU A 310 -41.32 -7.98 -2.83
C GLU A 310 -41.65 -9.45 -3.01
N VAL A 311 -42.72 -9.91 -2.38
CA VAL A 311 -43.24 -11.27 -2.51
C VAL A 311 -44.54 -11.22 -3.30
N TRP A 312 -44.62 -12.01 -4.35
CA TRP A 312 -45.70 -12.01 -5.32
C TRP A 312 -46.32 -13.40 -5.43
N ASP A 313 -47.62 -13.43 -5.72
CA ASP A 313 -48.35 -14.63 -6.15
C ASP A 313 -48.48 -14.62 -7.67
N SER A 314 -48.29 -15.78 -8.31
CA SER A 314 -48.27 -15.89 -9.78
C SER A 314 -49.63 -16.37 -10.28
N ASP A 315 -50.34 -15.54 -11.03
CA ASP A 315 -51.69 -15.84 -11.50
C ASP A 315 -51.80 -15.89 -13.03
N PRO A 316 -52.83 -16.55 -13.60
CA PRO A 316 -53.02 -16.61 -15.05
C PRO A 316 -53.25 -15.25 -15.74
N HIS A 317 -53.63 -14.21 -14.98
CA HIS A 317 -53.98 -12.89 -15.53
C HIS A 317 -53.13 -11.76 -14.96
N TYR A 318 -53.05 -11.64 -13.64
CA TYR A 318 -52.29 -10.59 -12.96
C TYR A 318 -51.74 -11.10 -11.65
N ASP A 319 -50.42 -11.09 -11.51
CA ASP A 319 -49.74 -11.45 -10.27
C ASP A 319 -50.10 -10.47 -9.13
N ASP A 320 -50.38 -11.02 -7.95
CA ASP A 320 -50.76 -10.26 -6.77
C ASP A 320 -49.56 -10.00 -5.83
N LEU A 321 -49.42 -8.76 -5.36
CA LEU A 321 -48.39 -8.40 -4.38
C LEU A 321 -48.80 -8.80 -2.97
N LEU A 322 -48.13 -9.78 -2.38
CA LEU A 322 -48.40 -10.29 -1.02
C LEU A 322 -47.75 -9.43 0.08
N GLY A 323 -46.68 -8.72 -0.26
CA GLY A 323 -46.04 -7.75 0.63
C GLY A 323 -44.64 -7.34 0.17
N ALA A 324 -44.10 -6.31 0.81
CA ALA A 324 -42.80 -5.74 0.47
C ALA A 324 -42.05 -5.23 1.70
N CYS A 325 -40.71 -5.24 1.63
CA CYS A 325 -39.84 -4.64 2.63
C CYS A 325 -38.73 -3.81 1.97
N ASP A 326 -38.40 -2.70 2.60
CA ASP A 326 -37.25 -1.87 2.26
C ASP A 326 -36.18 -2.03 3.36
N ILE A 327 -34.96 -2.37 2.97
CA ILE A 327 -33.84 -2.63 3.86
C ILE A 327 -32.68 -1.70 3.53
N GLU A 328 -32.03 -1.14 4.55
CA GLU A 328 -30.77 -0.44 4.39
C GLU A 328 -29.61 -1.44 4.43
N LEU A 329 -28.80 -1.45 3.37
CA LEU A 329 -27.67 -2.38 3.26
C LEU A 329 -26.45 -1.88 4.04
N GLU A 330 -25.77 -2.81 4.70
CA GLU A 330 -24.52 -2.57 5.43
C GLU A 330 -23.47 -3.60 5.03
N SER A 331 -22.20 -3.19 4.97
CA SER A 331 -21.10 -4.05 4.53
C SER A 331 -20.66 -5.06 5.60
N GLY A 332 -20.04 -6.17 5.16
CA GLY A 332 -19.37 -7.11 6.07
C GLY A 332 -20.30 -7.98 6.91
N LYS A 333 -21.58 -8.07 6.54
CA LYS A 333 -22.64 -8.70 7.30
C LYS A 333 -23.36 -9.76 6.46
N ASP A 334 -23.17 -11.05 6.77
CA ASP A 334 -24.11 -12.12 6.33
C ASP A 334 -25.33 -12.09 7.25
N VAL A 335 -26.13 -11.03 7.10
CA VAL A 335 -27.30 -10.81 7.95
C VAL A 335 -28.47 -11.53 7.34
N THR A 336 -29.01 -12.47 8.11
CA THR A 336 -30.32 -13.05 7.79
C THR A 336 -31.42 -12.12 8.28
N LEU A 337 -32.31 -11.77 7.36
CA LEU A 337 -33.42 -10.86 7.55
C LEU A 337 -34.75 -11.59 7.43
N ILE A 338 -35.75 -11.02 8.11
CA ILE A 338 -37.14 -11.45 8.05
C ILE A 338 -37.96 -10.27 7.54
N CYS A 339 -38.61 -10.45 6.41
CA CYS A 339 -39.60 -9.52 5.87
C CYS A 339 -40.99 -10.02 6.26
N ASN A 340 -41.63 -9.33 7.21
CA ASN A 340 -43.00 -9.66 7.63
C ASN A 340 -43.99 -9.15 6.58
N LEU A 341 -44.90 -10.02 6.15
CA LEU A 341 -45.90 -9.75 5.12
C LEU A 341 -47.27 -9.56 5.78
N ASN A 342 -48.29 -9.26 4.98
CA ASN A 342 -49.68 -9.25 5.49
C ASN A 342 -50.06 -10.61 6.08
N HIS A 343 -49.62 -11.68 5.43
CA HIS A 343 -49.74 -13.05 5.89
C HIS A 343 -48.36 -13.72 5.85
N GLY A 344 -47.89 -14.16 7.01
CA GLY A 344 -46.61 -14.87 7.12
C GLY A 344 -45.39 -13.96 6.99
N PHE A 345 -44.28 -14.55 6.57
CA PHE A 345 -43.01 -13.83 6.40
C PHE A 345 -42.10 -14.50 5.39
N LEU A 346 -41.21 -13.71 4.80
CA LEU A 346 -40.08 -14.15 3.98
C LEU A 346 -38.78 -14.09 4.78
N ARG A 347 -37.95 -15.12 4.69
CA ARG A 347 -36.57 -15.14 5.18
C ARG A 347 -35.60 -15.10 4.00
N PHE A 348 -34.63 -14.18 4.08
CA PHE A 348 -33.57 -14.04 3.09
C PHE A 348 -32.29 -13.51 3.76
N SER A 349 -31.15 -13.62 3.11
CA SER A 349 -29.91 -12.95 3.53
C SER A 349 -29.28 -12.21 2.35
N TYR A 350 -28.29 -11.38 2.61
CA TYR A 350 -27.48 -10.77 1.57
C TYR A 350 -26.00 -10.86 1.94
N LEU A 351 -25.16 -10.93 0.91
CA LEU A 351 -23.71 -10.82 1.01
C LEU A 351 -23.29 -9.57 0.25
N LEU A 352 -22.55 -8.72 0.96
CA LEU A 352 -22.03 -7.45 0.48
C LEU A 352 -20.54 -7.37 0.79
N GLU A 353 -19.74 -7.46 -0.28
CA GLU A 353 -18.28 -7.42 -0.21
C GLU A 353 -17.81 -6.05 -0.74
N CYS A 354 -17.09 -5.29 0.09
CA CYS A 354 -16.47 -4.05 -0.36
C CYS A 354 -15.41 -4.34 -1.42
N GLY A 355 -15.22 -3.41 -2.36
CA GLY A 355 -14.09 -3.46 -3.27
C GLY A 355 -12.74 -3.32 -2.54
N PRO A 356 -11.62 -3.62 -3.22
CA PRO A 356 -10.29 -3.53 -2.64
C PRO A 356 -10.02 -2.15 -2.03
N ASN A 357 -9.38 -2.11 -0.87
CA ASN A 357 -9.07 -0.89 -0.13
C ASN A 357 -10.28 -0.06 0.35
N LEU A 358 -11.49 -0.64 0.35
CA LEU A 358 -12.70 0.01 0.86
C LEU A 358 -13.20 -0.68 2.14
N GLY A 359 -13.85 0.09 3.00
CA GLY A 359 -14.49 -0.41 4.23
C GLY A 359 -15.48 0.58 4.83
N GLY A 360 -15.88 0.31 6.07
CA GLY A 360 -17.02 0.96 6.72
C GLY A 360 -18.36 0.43 6.21
N ASP A 361 -19.46 0.78 6.87
CA ASP A 361 -20.78 0.16 6.61
C ASP A 361 -21.28 0.39 5.17
N SER A 362 -20.85 1.48 4.52
CA SER A 362 -21.20 1.80 3.13
C SER A 362 -20.05 1.63 2.14
N CYS A 363 -18.93 1.01 2.55
CA CYS A 363 -17.72 0.84 1.72
C CYS A 363 -17.16 2.17 1.19
N GLN A 364 -17.41 3.28 1.89
CA GLN A 364 -16.96 4.63 1.50
C GLN A 364 -15.57 4.96 2.06
N GLU A 365 -15.15 4.28 3.12
CA GLU A 365 -13.91 4.56 3.81
C GLU A 365 -12.73 3.88 3.14
N TYR A 366 -11.56 4.52 3.15
CA TYR A 366 -10.34 3.89 2.67
C TYR A 366 -9.76 2.99 3.76
N VAL A 367 -9.47 1.75 3.41
CA VAL A 367 -8.81 0.77 4.28
C VAL A 367 -7.48 0.34 3.64
N PRO A 368 -6.33 0.51 4.31
CA PRO A 368 -5.06 0.02 3.80
C PRO A 368 -5.05 -1.51 3.75
N VAL A 369 -4.38 -2.09 2.74
CA VAL A 369 -4.15 -3.54 2.70
C VAL A 369 -3.33 -3.92 3.93
N ARG A 370 -3.80 -4.89 4.71
CA ARG A 370 -2.96 -5.50 5.76
C ARG A 370 -1.89 -6.32 5.07
N GLY A 371 -0.64 -5.88 5.18
CA GLY A 371 0.53 -6.57 4.63
C GLY A 371 0.95 -7.78 5.44
#